data_AF-A0A918CFI4-F1
#
_entry.id   AF-A0A918CFI4-F1
#
_cell.length_a   1.000
_cell.length_b   1.000
_cell.length_c   1.000
_cell.angle_alpha   90.00
_cell.angle_beta   90.00
_cell.angle_gamma   90.00
#
_symmetry.space_group_name_H-M   'P 1'
#
loop_
_entity.id
_entity.type
_entity.pdbx_description
1 polymer ?
#
loop_
_entity_poly.entity_id
_entity_poly.type
_entity_poly.pdbx_seq_one_letter_code
_entity_poly.pdbx_strand_id
1 'polypeptide(L)' 'MTDKVRAAWIEVLGHDDFDDDTPFLEAGGHSLKATQVLIRLRRQLGVRLPNRLFFDHPTVRELAAAVERIAATSPIA' A
#
# COMPACT_ATOMS: atom_id res chain seq x y z
N MET A 1 -6.03 8.99 -2.58
CA MET A 1 -4.94 8.02 -2.38
C MET A 1 -5.45 6.60 -2.13
N THR A 2 -6.51 6.45 -1.33
CA THR A 2 -7.16 5.17 -0.99
C THR A 2 -7.38 4.26 -2.20
N ASP A 3 -8.04 4.74 -3.26
CA ASP A 3 -8.32 3.93 -4.46
C ASP A 3 -7.05 3.33 -5.11
N LYS A 4 -5.95 4.09 -5.13
CA LYS A 4 -4.68 3.61 -5.70
C LYS A 4 -4.07 2.51 -4.84
N VAL A 5 -4.12 2.67 -3.51
CA VAL A 5 -3.64 1.64 -2.58
C VAL A 5 -4.51 0.40 -2.64
N ARG A 6 -5.83 0.57 -2.64
CA ARG A 6 -6.81 -0.52 -2.78
C ARG A 6 -6.60 -1.29 -4.07
N ALA A 7 -6.45 -0.59 -5.21
CA ALA A 7 -6.15 -1.22 -6.50
C ALA A 7 -4.84 -2.02 -6.46
N ALA A 8 -3.77 -1.48 -5.88
CA ALA A 8 -2.50 -2.20 -5.74
C ALA A 8 -2.61 -3.45 -4.84
N TRP A 9 -3.45 -3.41 -3.82
CA TRP A 9 -3.77 -4.59 -3.01
C TRP A 9 -4.53 -5.62 -3.83
N ILE A 10 -5.61 -5.24 -4.52
CA ILE A 10 -6.43 -6.14 -5.33
C ILE A 10 -5.58 -6.84 -6.40
N GLU A 11 -4.69 -6.11 -7.08
CA GLU A 11 -3.78 -6.68 -8.09
C GLU A 11 -2.81 -7.73 -7.52
N VAL A 12 -2.47 -7.65 -6.23
CA VAL A 12 -1.50 -8.54 -5.56
C VAL A 12 -2.20 -9.67 -4.80
N LEU A 13 -3.35 -9.40 -4.20
CA LEU A 13 -4.15 -10.37 -3.46
C LEU A 13 -4.98 -11.24 -4.41
N GLY A 14 -5.39 -10.70 -5.56
CA GLY A 14 -6.20 -11.39 -6.56
C GLY A 14 -7.71 -11.34 -6.29
N HIS A 15 -8.15 -10.56 -5.29
CA HIS A 15 -9.56 -10.34 -4.94
C HIS A 15 -9.74 -8.96 -4.31
N ASP A 16 -10.99 -8.52 -4.15
CA ASP A 16 -11.40 -7.28 -3.50
C ASP A 16 -12.31 -7.51 -2.27
N ASP A 17 -12.37 -8.76 -1.79
CA ASP A 17 -13.08 -9.19 -0.58
C ASP A 17 -12.33 -8.77 0.71
N PHE A 18 -12.33 -7.48 1.00
CA PHE A 18 -11.84 -6.87 2.24
C PHE A 18 -12.32 -5.40 2.33
N ASP A 19 -12.46 -4.93 3.57
CA ASP A 19 -12.75 -3.52 3.87
C ASP A 19 -11.45 -2.71 3.94
N ASP A 20 -11.56 -1.38 3.82
CA ASP A 20 -10.39 -0.49 3.87
C ASP A 20 -9.66 -0.50 5.23
N ASP A 21 -10.34 -1.00 6.27
CA ASP A 21 -9.85 -1.12 7.64
C ASP A 21 -9.42 -2.57 7.98
N THR A 22 -9.51 -3.51 7.01
CA THR A 22 -9.02 -4.89 7.19
C THR A 22 -7.48 -4.92 7.19
N PRO A 23 -6.83 -5.52 8.21
CA PRO A 23 -5.38 -5.69 8.21
C PRO A 23 -4.90 -6.52 7.02
N PHE A 24 -3.76 -6.15 6.43
CA PHE A 24 -3.22 -6.81 5.23
C PHE A 24 -3.05 -8.32 5.38
N LEU A 25 -2.65 -8.78 6.58
CA LEU A 25 -2.50 -10.20 6.86
C LEU A 25 -3.84 -10.94 6.88
N GLU A 26 -4.89 -10.31 7.41
CA GLU A 26 -6.25 -10.85 7.43
C GLU A 26 -6.86 -10.89 6.03
N ALA A 27 -6.54 -9.92 5.18
CA ALA A 27 -6.91 -9.90 3.76
C ALA A 27 -6.11 -10.91 2.90
N GLY A 28 -5.32 -11.82 3.48
CA GLY A 28 -4.53 -12.83 2.74
C GLY A 28 -3.17 -12.35 2.25
N GLY A 29 -2.67 -11.25 2.79
CA GLY A 29 -1.35 -10.69 2.54
C GLY A 29 -0.24 -11.32 3.40
N HIS A 30 1.01 -11.13 2.98
CA HIS A 30 2.23 -11.53 3.70
C HIS A 30 3.43 -10.74 3.16
N SER A 31 4.62 -10.90 3.74
CA SER A 31 5.81 -10.06 3.46
C SER A 31 6.16 -9.92 1.97
N LEU A 32 6.10 -11.03 1.22
CA LEU A 32 6.34 -11.01 -0.24
C LEU A 32 5.27 -10.19 -0.98
N LYS A 33 3.99 -10.39 -0.68
CA LYS A 33 2.89 -9.62 -1.26
C LYS A 33 2.98 -8.13 -0.86
N ALA A 34 3.31 -7.82 0.39
CA ALA A 34 3.54 -6.45 0.85
C ALA A 34 4.64 -5.76 0.03
N THR A 35 5.76 -6.47 -0.18
CA THR A 35 6.85 -6.00 -1.05
C THR A 35 6.36 -5.73 -2.48
N GLN A 36 5.54 -6.62 -3.03
CA GLN A 36 4.95 -6.46 -4.37
C GLN A 36 4.00 -5.26 -4.48
N VAL A 37 3.20 -4.99 -3.45
CA VAL A 37 2.36 -3.78 -3.37
C VAL A 37 3.24 -2.53 -3.32
N LEU A 38 4.25 -2.49 -2.46
CA LEU A 38 5.15 -1.33 -2.36
C LEU A 38 5.88 -1.05 -3.67
N ILE A 39 6.35 -2.08 -4.37
CA ILE A 39 6.99 -1.91 -5.69
C ILE A 39 6.02 -1.29 -6.69
N ARG A 40 4.76 -1.73 -6.74
CA ARG A 40 3.72 -1.16 -7.61
C ARG A 40 3.46 0.30 -7.29
N LEU A 41 3.23 0.62 -6.02
CA LEU A 41 2.96 1.99 -5.58
C LEU A 41 4.15 2.92 -5.86
N ARG A 42 5.39 2.48 -5.60
CA ARG A 42 6.60 3.26 -5.93
C ARG A 42 6.65 3.61 -7.42
N ARG A 43 6.36 2.64 -8.30
CA ARG A 43 6.35 2.83 -9.76
C ARG A 43 5.22 3.76 -10.22
N GLN A 44 4.01 3.59 -9.67
CA GLN A 44 2.85 4.40 -10.05
C GLN A 44 2.94 5.85 -9.57
N LEU A 45 3.59 6.08 -8.42
CA LEU A 45 3.62 7.38 -7.77
C LEU A 45 4.94 8.15 -7.98
N GLY A 46 6.02 7.47 -8.40
CA GLY A 46 7.33 8.10 -8.53
C GLY A 46 7.90 8.53 -7.18
N VAL A 47 7.64 7.76 -6.11
CA VAL A 47 8.07 8.08 -4.74
C VAL A 47 8.79 6.90 -4.10
N ARG A 48 9.74 7.16 -3.19
CA ARG A 48 10.37 6.12 -2.39
C ARG A 48 9.50 5.82 -1.17
N LEU A 49 8.97 4.60 -1.10
CA LEU A 49 8.17 4.13 0.03
C LEU A 49 9.02 3.22 0.94
N PRO A 50 9.11 3.46 2.26
CA PRO A 50 9.82 2.57 3.19
C PRO A 50 9.21 1.16 3.24
N ASN A 51 10.04 0.12 3.40
CA ASN A 51 9.54 -1.26 3.56
C ASN A 51 8.71 -1.46 4.83
N ARG A 52 8.94 -0.65 5.86
CA ARG A 52 8.24 -0.76 7.15
C ARG A 52 6.77 -0.33 7.12
N LEU A 53 6.30 0.28 6.03
CA LEU A 53 4.95 0.86 5.97
C LEU A 53 3.84 -0.13 6.29
N PHE A 54 3.96 -1.38 5.88
CA PHE A 54 2.95 -2.40 6.18
C PHE A 54 2.91 -2.81 7.66
N PHE A 55 3.99 -2.58 8.41
CA PHE A 55 4.01 -2.81 9.86
C PHE A 55 3.39 -1.63 10.61
N ASP A 56 3.70 -0.41 10.19
CA ASP A 56 3.21 0.83 10.83
C ASP A 56 1.75 1.15 10.45
N HIS A 57 1.33 0.72 9.25
CA HIS A 57 0.05 1.07 8.62
C HIS A 57 -0.54 -0.18 7.93
N PRO A 58 -1.08 -1.13 8.72
CA PRO A 58 -1.47 -2.44 8.22
C PRO A 58 -2.74 -2.45 7.36
N THR A 59 -3.53 -1.37 7.33
CA THR A 59 -4.79 -1.28 6.57
C THR A 59 -4.65 -0.42 5.31
N VAL A 60 -5.60 -0.53 4.37
CA VAL A 60 -5.63 0.33 3.18
C VAL A 60 -5.77 1.80 3.58
N ARG A 61 -6.66 2.10 4.52
CA ARG A 61 -6.90 3.48 4.99
C ARG A 61 -5.63 4.11 5.56
N GLU A 62 -4.96 3.41 6.46
CA GLU A 62 -3.74 3.91 7.11
C GLU A 62 -2.58 4.02 6.11
N LEU A 63 -2.40 3.00 5.27
CA LEU A 63 -1.33 2.99 4.27
C LEU A 63 -1.51 4.12 3.26
N ALA A 64 -2.75 4.37 2.82
CA ALA A 64 -3.06 5.50 1.94
C ALA A 64 -2.70 6.84 2.58
N ALA A 65 -3.10 7.09 3.81
CA ALA A 65 -2.76 8.33 4.52
C ALA A 65 -1.23 8.50 4.70
N ALA A 66 -0.49 7.42 4.93
CA ALA A 66 0.97 7.45 5.02
C ALA A 66 1.64 7.73 3.67
N VAL A 67 1.19 7.06 2.61
CA VAL A 67 1.72 7.23 1.25
C VAL A 67 1.45 8.64 0.74
N GLU A 68 0.28 9.22 1.01
CA GLU A 68 -0.06 10.59 0.63
C GLU A 68 0.88 11.62 1.28
N ARG A 69 1.14 11.49 2.59
CA ARG A 69 2.09 12.35 3.30
C ARG A 69 3.51 12.24 2.73
N ILE A 70 3.97 11.03 2.44
CA ILE A 70 5.30 10.80 1.83
C ILE A 70 5.37 11.42 0.44
N ALA A 71 4.35 11.20 -0.39
CA ALA A 71 4.31 11.73 -1.75
C ALA A 71 4.30 13.26 -1.80
N ALA A 72 3.63 13.92 -0.84
CA ALA A 72 3.65 15.37 -0.71
C ALA A 72 5.04 15.93 -0.32
N THR A 73 5.89 15.12 0.32
CA THR A 73 7.17 15.57 0.90
C THR A 73 8.40 15.11 0.11
N SER A 74 8.27 14.15 -0.80
CA SER A 74 9.40 13.60 -1.56
C SER A 74 8.98 13.09 -2.96
N PRO A 75 8.84 13.99 -3.95
CA PRO A 75 8.87 13.59 -5.35
C PRO A 75 10.27 13.06 -5.67
N ILE A 76 10.38 11.89 -6.30
CA ILE A 76 11.62 11.54 -7.01
C ILE A 76 11.59 12.42 -8.26
N ALA A 77 12.46 13.43 -8.29
CA ALA A 77 12.73 14.24 -9.48
C ALA A 77 13.16 13.36 -10.66
#